data_AF-A0A1T5CWF2-F1
#
_entry.id   AF-A0A1T5CWF2-F1
#
_cell.length_a   1.000
_cell.length_b   1.000
_cell.length_c   1.000
_cell.angle_alpha   90.00
_cell.angle_beta   90.00
_cell.angle_gamma   90.00
#
_symmetry.space_group_name_H-M   'P 1'
#
loop_
_entity.id
_entity.type
_entity.pdbx_description
1 polymer ?
#
loop_
_entity_poly.entity_id
_entity_poly.type
_entity_poly.pdbx_seq_one_letter_code
_entity_poly.pdbx_strand_id
1 'polypeptide(L)'
;MPRKNLPTNFIGEEITSEKLKVQAYNTSYWYPSGLFNDNLAPEGQYGIVLLRYNYHYLEFTIPDNYLSADVWFTGGYYSDSGGGSGAPTTLRKQNKTTQEFEIISSNVRTTNTPTWYKYYGNLESGTYRLYPNHAYIQFNEMFVSGVKKEFYMLQSNNKTYSLNLKDTLYYIKMTSNTAPSPLVASASSVANTSNLAWKAFNNSNSTNDSGDIWASLLNTTNGWLQLDIGVKTKVNSFKITSRAYTNDINYTTCSPKTFVMQGSDDGINYFDISRIFNETDWKANETRLFTLKSQYSYRYYRLKVFTVNGGSYVMIAKLEFCNLGFINEIHSSSLNNFIKYGTNVYDGLPINVVINNKNYILQDEVSENTDGLWTTKLDRKPLSISFN
;
A
#
# COMPACT_ATOMS: atom_id res chain seq x y z
N MET A 1 20.06 -10.25 -16.87
CA MET A 1 20.15 -10.79 -15.49
C MET A 1 20.00 -9.61 -14.54
N PRO A 2 19.43 -9.79 -13.34
CA PRO A 2 19.35 -8.70 -12.37
C PRO A 2 20.76 -8.27 -11.94
N ARG A 3 20.97 -6.96 -11.89
CA ARG A 3 22.23 -6.38 -11.45
C ARG A 3 22.47 -6.61 -9.96
N LYS A 4 23.69 -6.98 -9.58
CA LYS A 4 24.08 -7.38 -8.22
C LYS A 4 24.85 -6.31 -7.47
N ASN A 5 25.60 -5.47 -8.18
CA ASN A 5 26.53 -4.50 -7.59
C ASN A 5 25.94 -3.08 -7.61
N LEU A 6 24.80 -2.89 -6.95
CA LEU A 6 24.07 -1.61 -6.92
C LEU A 6 24.41 -0.79 -5.66
N PRO A 7 24.24 0.54 -5.67
CA PRO A 7 24.33 1.34 -4.44
C PRO A 7 23.31 0.87 -3.39
N THR A 8 23.60 0.98 -2.09
CA THR A 8 22.71 0.43 -1.04
C THR A 8 21.58 1.38 -0.62
N ASN A 9 21.65 2.67 -0.97
CA ASN A 9 20.76 3.72 -0.47
C ASN A 9 20.02 4.45 -1.60
N PHE A 10 19.71 3.75 -2.70
CA PHE A 10 18.89 4.33 -3.77
C PHE A 10 17.41 4.23 -3.46
N ILE A 11 16.62 4.99 -4.23
CA ILE A 11 15.18 5.10 -4.03
C ILE A 11 14.44 4.74 -5.31
N GLY A 12 13.38 3.94 -5.18
CA GLY A 12 12.55 3.51 -6.30
C GLY A 12 13.09 2.26 -6.98
N GLU A 13 12.94 2.17 -8.29
CA GLU A 13 13.41 1.04 -9.11
C GLU A 13 14.55 1.46 -10.03
N GLU A 14 15.37 0.51 -10.49
CA GLU A 14 16.35 0.79 -11.54
C GLU A 14 15.65 1.17 -12.86
N ILE A 15 16.06 2.29 -13.46
CA ILE A 15 15.69 2.64 -14.83
C ILE A 15 16.66 1.90 -15.75
N THR A 16 16.13 0.99 -16.58
CA THR A 16 16.95 0.19 -17.49
C THR A 16 17.72 1.05 -18.49
N SER A 17 18.92 0.59 -18.86
CA SER A 17 19.80 1.27 -19.83
C SER A 17 19.10 1.58 -21.16
N GLU A 18 18.26 0.66 -21.62
CA GLU A 18 17.40 0.81 -22.82
C GLU A 18 16.50 2.04 -22.75
N LYS A 19 15.93 2.32 -21.57
CA LYS A 19 15.06 3.47 -21.32
C LYS A 19 15.86 4.76 -21.13
N LEU A 20 17.06 4.65 -20.56
CA LEU A 20 17.95 5.78 -20.33
C LEU A 20 18.57 6.34 -21.62
N LYS A 21 18.69 5.53 -22.68
CA LYS A 21 19.24 5.94 -23.98
C LYS A 21 20.60 6.65 -23.84
N VAL A 22 21.47 6.13 -22.97
CA VAL A 22 22.72 6.80 -22.62
C VAL A 22 23.64 6.88 -23.83
N GLN A 23 24.10 8.09 -24.11
CA GLN A 23 24.99 8.41 -25.22
C GLN A 23 26.10 9.38 -24.78
N ALA A 24 27.19 9.49 -25.52
CA ALA A 24 28.30 10.38 -25.26
C ALA A 24 28.96 10.65 -26.58
N TYR A 25 29.50 11.84 -26.58
CA TYR A 25 29.72 12.57 -27.79
C TYR A 25 31.11 13.17 -27.72
N ASN A 26 31.73 13.22 -28.89
CA ASN A 26 33.06 13.78 -29.11
C ASN A 26 34.17 13.06 -28.35
N THR A 27 33.95 11.85 -27.83
CA THR A 27 34.96 11.06 -27.10
C THR A 27 35.50 9.88 -27.93
N SER A 28 36.77 9.56 -27.74
CA SER A 28 37.48 8.45 -28.41
C SER A 28 37.44 7.12 -27.65
N TYR A 29 36.96 7.10 -26.41
CA TYR A 29 36.91 5.91 -25.55
C TYR A 29 35.49 5.76 -24.98
N TRP A 30 34.72 4.87 -25.60
CA TRP A 30 33.26 4.89 -25.47
C TRP A 30 32.59 3.56 -25.85
N TYR A 31 31.97 2.91 -24.85
CA TYR A 31 30.98 1.84 -25.03
C TYR A 31 29.89 1.96 -23.96
N PRO A 32 28.72 2.57 -24.25
CA PRO A 32 27.77 3.04 -23.22
C PRO A 32 27.06 1.89 -22.55
N SER A 33 26.85 0.82 -23.32
CA SER A 33 26.38 -0.46 -22.83
C SER A 33 27.30 -1.02 -21.74
N GLY A 34 28.59 -0.67 -21.77
CA GLY A 34 29.57 -1.03 -20.74
C GLY A 34 29.36 -0.29 -19.41
N LEU A 35 28.61 0.82 -19.38
CA LEU A 35 28.26 1.50 -18.12
C LEU A 35 27.11 0.80 -17.37
N PHE A 36 26.67 -0.37 -17.83
CA PHE A 36 25.54 -1.13 -17.27
C PHE A 36 25.88 -2.62 -17.13
N ASN A 37 27.15 -2.95 -16.85
CA ASN A 37 27.69 -4.31 -16.91
C ASN A 37 28.00 -4.93 -15.53
N ASP A 38 27.68 -4.22 -14.44
CA ASP A 38 27.94 -4.60 -13.05
C ASP A 38 29.42 -4.60 -12.62
N ASN A 39 30.30 -4.04 -13.44
CA ASN A 39 31.72 -3.94 -13.15
C ASN A 39 32.07 -2.53 -12.64
N LEU A 40 32.32 -2.43 -11.33
CA LEU A 40 32.66 -1.15 -10.71
C LEU A 40 34.11 -0.72 -11.00
N ALA A 41 34.97 -1.67 -11.37
CA ALA A 41 36.38 -1.45 -11.62
C ALA A 41 36.62 -0.84 -13.01
N PRO A 42 37.71 -0.09 -13.21
CA PRO A 42 38.03 0.48 -14.51
C PRO A 42 38.38 -0.61 -15.52
N GLU A 43 37.74 -0.56 -16.70
CA GLU A 43 38.12 -1.37 -17.85
C GLU A 43 39.25 -0.68 -18.63
N GLY A 44 40.48 -1.12 -18.39
CA GLY A 44 41.68 -0.49 -18.95
C GLY A 44 42.01 0.86 -18.31
N GLN A 45 42.89 1.62 -18.95
CA GLN A 45 43.43 2.88 -18.41
C GLN A 45 42.40 4.01 -18.37
N TYR A 46 41.38 3.96 -19.23
CA TYR A 46 40.44 5.07 -19.45
C TYR A 46 39.02 4.79 -18.96
N GLY A 47 38.78 3.61 -18.38
CA GLY A 47 37.45 3.15 -18.02
C GLY A 47 36.54 2.96 -19.23
N ILE A 48 35.23 2.92 -18.98
CA ILE A 48 34.25 2.74 -20.04
C ILE A 48 34.02 4.04 -20.82
N VAL A 49 33.97 5.16 -20.10
CA VAL A 49 33.77 6.50 -20.69
C VAL A 49 34.78 7.47 -20.12
N LEU A 50 35.50 8.14 -21.02
CA LEU A 50 36.41 9.23 -20.67
C LEU A 50 35.94 10.54 -21.31
N LEU A 51 35.63 11.54 -20.47
CA LEU A 51 35.38 12.91 -20.90
C LEU A 51 36.66 13.72 -20.77
N ARG A 52 37.43 13.77 -21.87
CA ARG A 52 38.76 14.38 -21.92
C ARG A 52 38.73 15.90 -22.13
N TYR A 53 37.82 16.42 -22.96
CA TYR A 53 37.76 17.84 -23.27
C TYR A 53 36.41 18.44 -22.90
N ASN A 54 36.35 19.76 -22.69
CA ASN A 54 35.16 20.48 -22.25
C ASN A 54 33.96 20.42 -23.22
N TYR A 55 34.19 20.05 -24.48
CA TYR A 55 33.16 19.81 -25.49
C TYR A 55 32.70 18.34 -25.56
N HIS A 56 33.29 17.44 -24.77
CA HIS A 56 32.76 16.09 -24.57
C HIS A 56 31.56 16.16 -23.65
N TYR A 57 30.62 15.25 -23.81
CA TYR A 57 29.52 15.13 -22.86
C TYR A 57 28.93 13.73 -22.85
N LEU A 58 28.32 13.37 -21.73
CA LEU A 58 27.42 12.23 -21.58
C LEU A 58 25.98 12.75 -21.61
N GLU A 59 25.14 12.21 -22.48
CA GLU A 59 23.72 12.46 -22.61
C GLU A 59 22.91 11.26 -22.12
N PHE A 60 21.81 11.51 -21.42
CA PHE A 60 20.87 10.46 -21.00
C PHE A 60 19.45 11.04 -20.85
N THR A 61 18.44 10.17 -20.91
CA THR A 61 17.03 10.54 -20.79
C THR A 61 16.41 9.86 -19.57
N ILE A 62 15.70 10.62 -18.74
CA ILE A 62 14.79 10.07 -17.73
C ILE A 62 13.40 9.96 -18.39
N PRO A 63 12.81 8.75 -18.48
CA PRO A 63 11.54 8.55 -19.17
C PRO A 63 10.38 9.31 -18.53
N ASP A 64 9.38 9.68 -19.35
CA ASP A 64 8.25 10.52 -18.91
C ASP A 64 7.35 9.90 -17.84
N ASN A 65 7.40 8.58 -17.65
CA ASN A 65 6.66 7.89 -16.60
C ASN A 65 7.36 7.93 -15.22
N TYR A 66 8.51 8.62 -15.08
CA TYR A 66 9.18 8.84 -13.80
C TYR A 66 8.98 10.26 -13.28
N LEU A 67 8.64 10.38 -12.00
CA LEU A 67 8.48 11.64 -11.27
C LEU A 67 9.84 12.23 -10.91
N SER A 68 10.71 11.39 -10.36
CA SER A 68 12.07 11.75 -9.97
C SER A 68 13.02 10.59 -10.23
N ALA A 69 14.28 10.92 -10.50
CA ALA A 69 15.36 9.94 -10.57
C ALA A 69 16.65 10.47 -9.95
N ASP A 70 17.40 9.55 -9.36
CA ASP A 70 18.74 9.77 -8.85
C ASP A 70 19.74 9.09 -9.78
N VAL A 71 20.78 9.82 -10.18
CA VAL A 71 21.87 9.34 -11.03
C VAL A 71 23.09 9.07 -10.17
N TRP A 72 23.68 7.90 -10.37
CA TRP A 72 24.83 7.40 -9.66
C TRP A 72 25.90 6.98 -10.66
N PHE A 73 27.16 7.16 -10.26
CA PHE A 73 28.30 6.70 -11.02
C PHE A 73 29.33 6.01 -10.12
N THR A 74 30.21 5.25 -10.74
CA THR A 74 31.55 4.96 -10.21
C THR A 74 32.60 5.55 -11.14
N GLY A 75 33.74 5.95 -10.58
CA GLY A 75 34.87 6.50 -11.31
C GLY A 75 36.10 5.61 -11.26
N GLY A 76 37.16 6.03 -11.94
CA GLY A 76 38.47 5.41 -11.87
C GLY A 76 39.56 6.46 -11.73
N TYR A 77 40.74 6.02 -11.27
CA TYR A 77 41.90 6.89 -11.17
C TYR A 77 42.63 6.94 -12.51
N TYR A 78 42.62 8.12 -13.11
CA TYR A 78 43.49 8.51 -14.22
C TYR A 78 44.12 9.87 -13.91
N SER A 79 45.39 10.05 -14.27
CA SER A 79 46.06 11.35 -14.24
C SER A 79 47.15 11.42 -15.30
N ASP A 80 47.27 12.57 -15.95
CA ASP A 80 48.40 12.92 -16.81
C ASP A 80 48.80 14.41 -16.63
N SER A 81 49.68 14.91 -17.49
CA SER A 81 50.17 16.30 -17.42
C SER A 81 49.08 17.36 -17.56
N GLY A 82 47.89 17.01 -18.02
CA GLY A 82 46.73 17.90 -18.16
C GLY A 82 45.72 17.82 -17.01
N GLY A 83 45.94 17.00 -15.98
CA GLY A 83 45.09 16.92 -14.79
C GLY A 83 44.79 15.49 -14.33
N GLY A 84 43.83 15.37 -13.41
CA GLY A 84 43.40 14.11 -12.82
C GLY A 84 41.87 13.95 -12.81
N SER A 85 41.45 12.68 -12.83
CA SER A 85 40.07 12.22 -12.65
C SER A 85 39.42 12.70 -11.34
N GLY A 86 38.09 12.75 -11.31
CA GLY A 86 37.30 13.26 -10.17
C GLY A 86 37.02 14.77 -10.21
N ALA A 87 37.08 15.39 -11.39
CA ALA A 87 36.83 16.82 -11.54
C ALA A 87 35.32 17.18 -11.54
N PRO A 88 34.96 18.44 -11.28
CA PRO A 88 33.58 18.90 -11.40
C PRO A 88 33.03 18.88 -12.83
N THR A 89 31.71 18.81 -12.94
CA THR A 89 30.96 18.84 -14.19
C THR A 89 29.88 19.91 -14.17
N THR A 90 29.40 20.25 -15.36
CA THR A 90 28.19 21.03 -15.59
C THR A 90 27.08 20.10 -16.09
N LEU A 91 25.97 20.05 -15.37
CA LEU A 91 24.76 19.33 -15.76
C LEU A 91 23.77 20.31 -16.40
N ARG A 92 23.24 19.93 -17.57
CA ARG A 92 22.24 20.69 -18.31
C ARG A 92 21.00 19.85 -18.59
N LYS A 93 19.82 20.47 -18.61
CA LYS A 93 18.54 19.85 -19.00
C LYS A 93 18.07 20.44 -20.32
N GLN A 94 17.56 19.60 -21.20
CA GLN A 94 16.96 20.04 -22.45
C GLN A 94 15.60 20.71 -22.18
N ASN A 95 15.42 21.92 -22.68
CA ASN A 95 14.15 22.59 -22.73
C ASN A 95 13.26 21.89 -23.79
N LYS A 96 12.07 21.44 -23.38
CA LYS A 96 11.17 20.69 -24.28
C LYS A 96 10.67 21.52 -25.47
N THR A 97 10.59 22.84 -25.31
CA THR A 97 10.08 23.75 -26.34
C THR A 97 11.18 24.24 -27.27
N THR A 98 12.28 24.77 -26.71
CA THR A 98 13.36 25.37 -27.52
C THR A 98 14.38 24.34 -27.99
N GLN A 99 14.40 23.14 -27.41
CA GLN A 99 15.41 22.09 -27.62
C GLN A 99 16.82 22.47 -27.13
N GLU A 100 17.00 23.66 -26.55
CA GLU A 100 18.26 24.12 -25.99
C GLU A 100 18.57 23.45 -24.64
N PHE A 101 19.86 23.31 -24.31
CA PHE A 101 20.31 22.73 -23.06
C PHE A 101 20.68 23.83 -22.05
N GLU A 102 19.84 23.98 -21.04
CA GLU A 102 19.98 24.98 -19.97
C GLU A 102 20.74 24.39 -18.78
N ILE A 103 21.61 25.20 -18.15
CA ILE A 103 22.39 24.75 -16.98
C ILE A 103 21.46 24.60 -15.78
N ILE A 104 21.45 23.40 -15.18
CA ILE A 104 20.77 23.14 -13.91
C ILE A 104 21.74 23.04 -12.73
N SER A 105 23.01 22.71 -12.98
CA SER A 105 24.09 22.82 -12.00
C SER A 105 25.44 22.92 -12.69
N SER A 106 26.33 23.78 -12.21
CA SER A 106 27.62 24.09 -12.86
C SER A 106 28.84 23.47 -12.18
N ASN A 107 28.67 22.78 -11.05
CA ASN A 107 29.79 22.29 -10.23
C ASN A 107 29.48 20.96 -9.52
N VAL A 108 28.90 20.00 -10.26
CA VAL A 108 28.60 18.68 -9.71
C VAL A 108 29.90 17.88 -9.62
N ARG A 109 30.32 17.46 -8.42
CA ARG A 109 31.59 16.75 -8.25
C ARG A 109 31.48 15.28 -8.67
N THR A 110 32.49 14.81 -9.40
CA THR A 110 32.70 13.38 -9.66
C THR A 110 33.74 12.80 -8.70
N THR A 111 33.90 11.48 -8.71
CA THR A 111 34.96 10.80 -7.96
C THR A 111 35.87 10.03 -8.90
N ASN A 112 37.03 9.63 -8.40
CA ASN A 112 38.01 8.82 -9.12
C ASN A 112 38.14 7.40 -8.52
N THR A 113 37.11 6.95 -7.81
CA THR A 113 37.10 5.69 -7.08
C THR A 113 36.04 4.74 -7.63
N PRO A 114 36.28 3.42 -7.63
CA PRO A 114 35.32 2.42 -8.10
C PRO A 114 34.19 2.18 -7.08
N THR A 115 33.80 3.21 -6.33
CA THR A 115 32.74 3.18 -5.32
C THR A 115 31.59 4.06 -5.77
N TRP A 116 30.37 3.59 -5.58
CA TRP A 116 29.17 4.34 -5.92
C TRP A 116 29.13 5.69 -5.20
N TYR A 117 28.88 6.75 -5.98
CA TYR A 117 28.52 8.06 -5.45
C TYR A 117 27.28 8.57 -6.16
N LYS A 118 26.40 9.24 -5.40
CA LYS A 118 25.25 9.93 -5.97
C LYS A 118 25.78 11.16 -6.70
N TYR A 119 25.64 11.18 -8.02
CA TYR A 119 26.05 12.30 -8.85
C TYR A 119 25.04 13.43 -8.77
N TYR A 120 23.76 13.11 -8.98
CA TYR A 120 22.68 14.09 -8.89
C TYR A 120 21.39 13.41 -8.45
N GLY A 121 20.55 14.11 -7.68
CA GLY A 121 19.28 13.57 -7.20
C GLY A 121 18.08 14.40 -7.64
N ASN A 122 16.89 13.81 -7.55
CA ASN A 122 15.61 14.47 -7.83
C ASN A 122 15.50 15.05 -9.26
N LEU A 123 16.07 14.39 -10.26
CA LEU A 123 15.88 14.79 -11.65
C LEU A 123 14.49 14.38 -12.13
N GLU A 124 13.73 15.33 -12.67
CA GLU A 124 12.47 15.06 -13.35
C GLU A 124 12.69 14.35 -14.70
N SER A 125 11.60 13.90 -15.33
CA SER A 125 11.68 13.39 -16.70
C SER A 125 12.22 14.43 -17.70
N GLY A 126 13.00 13.97 -18.67
CA GLY A 126 13.66 14.82 -19.65
C GLY A 126 15.03 14.31 -20.07
N THR A 127 15.65 15.02 -21.00
CA THR A 127 17.00 14.71 -21.51
C THR A 127 18.03 15.61 -20.86
N TYR A 128 19.16 15.05 -20.46
CA TYR A 128 20.21 15.71 -19.72
C TYR A 128 21.56 15.52 -20.40
N ARG A 129 22.44 16.53 -20.27
CA ARG A 129 23.84 16.44 -20.68
C ARG A 129 24.76 16.82 -19.54
N LEU A 130 25.77 16.00 -19.31
CA LEU A 130 26.86 16.22 -18.38
C LEU A 130 28.11 16.58 -19.17
N TYR A 131 28.66 17.77 -18.91
CA TYR A 131 29.90 18.27 -19.50
C TYR A 131 31.02 18.31 -18.45
N PRO A 132 32.25 17.93 -18.78
CA PRO A 132 33.37 18.05 -17.86
C PRO A 132 33.83 19.52 -17.76
N ASN A 133 34.07 20.02 -16.54
CA ASN A 133 34.65 21.36 -16.37
C ASN A 133 36.19 21.33 -16.53
N HIS A 134 36.81 20.17 -16.31
CA HIS A 134 38.23 19.91 -16.52
C HIS A 134 38.44 18.57 -17.22
N ALA A 135 39.64 18.37 -17.76
CA ALA A 135 39.97 17.15 -18.48
C ALA A 135 39.93 15.89 -17.59
N TYR A 136 39.65 14.76 -18.23
CA TYR A 136 39.84 13.40 -17.72
C TYR A 136 38.85 12.90 -16.66
N ILE A 137 37.56 13.22 -16.84
CA ILE A 137 36.51 12.60 -16.03
C ILE A 137 36.21 11.20 -16.57
N GLN A 138 36.39 10.19 -15.73
CA GLN A 138 36.21 8.79 -16.06
C GLN A 138 34.97 8.22 -15.38
N PHE A 139 34.20 7.41 -16.12
CA PHE A 139 33.10 6.61 -15.58
C PHE A 139 33.32 5.13 -15.89
N ASN A 140 33.13 4.28 -14.89
CA ASN A 140 33.19 2.82 -15.07
C ASN A 140 31.78 2.21 -15.09
N GLU A 141 30.86 2.76 -14.29
CA GLU A 141 29.52 2.22 -14.17
C GLU A 141 28.52 3.37 -13.92
N MET A 142 27.29 3.21 -14.43
CA MET A 142 26.17 4.12 -14.23
C MET A 142 24.98 3.35 -13.64
N PHE A 143 24.29 3.98 -12.72
CA PHE A 143 23.03 3.47 -12.18
C PHE A 143 22.06 4.63 -12.02
N VAL A 144 20.82 4.43 -12.45
CA VAL A 144 19.76 5.42 -12.28
C VAL A 144 18.59 4.76 -11.59
N SER A 145 18.20 5.27 -10.44
CA SER A 145 17.02 4.82 -9.72
C SER A 145 15.91 5.85 -9.85
N GLY A 146 14.68 5.43 -10.10
CA GLY A 146 13.56 6.33 -10.31
C GLY A 146 12.28 5.91 -9.60
N VAL A 147 11.46 6.92 -9.31
CA VAL A 147 10.11 6.78 -8.74
C VAL A 147 9.11 7.06 -9.86
N LYS A 148 8.25 6.09 -10.19
CA LYS A 148 7.23 6.25 -11.25
C LYS A 148 6.18 7.31 -10.88
N LYS A 149 5.58 7.95 -11.89
CA LYS A 149 4.42 8.86 -11.79
C LYS A 149 3.10 8.14 -11.47
N GLU A 150 3.13 6.83 -11.30
CA GLU A 150 1.96 5.99 -11.07
C GLU A 150 1.49 6.01 -9.61
N PHE A 151 2.02 6.92 -8.78
CA PHE A 151 1.65 7.03 -7.37
C PHE A 151 0.87 8.32 -7.12
N TYR A 152 -0.03 8.30 -6.14
CA TYR A 152 -0.74 9.49 -5.68
C TYR A 152 -0.83 9.53 -4.15
N MET A 153 -1.06 10.73 -3.63
CA MET A 153 -1.51 10.96 -2.26
C MET A 153 -2.74 11.86 -2.31
N LEU A 154 -3.58 11.80 -1.29
CA LEU A 154 -4.78 12.62 -1.18
C LEU A 154 -4.48 13.87 -0.34
N GLN A 155 -5.10 14.99 -0.67
CA GLN A 155 -5.00 16.22 0.13
C GLN A 155 -6.39 16.74 0.47
N SER A 156 -6.58 17.12 1.74
CA SER A 156 -7.81 17.76 2.20
C SER A 156 -7.49 18.64 3.42
N ASN A 157 -8.00 19.87 3.45
CA ASN A 157 -7.82 20.82 4.56
C ASN A 157 -6.34 20.96 5.01
N ASN A 158 -5.42 21.14 4.05
CA ASN A 158 -3.96 21.23 4.25
C ASN A 158 -3.28 19.99 4.84
N LYS A 159 -4.01 18.88 5.01
CA LYS A 159 -3.45 17.60 5.45
C LYS A 159 -3.21 16.70 4.25
N THR A 160 -2.13 15.94 4.31
CA THR A 160 -1.77 14.95 3.29
C THR A 160 -2.14 13.57 3.81
N TYR A 161 -2.61 12.71 2.93
CA TYR A 161 -2.99 11.36 3.29
C TYR A 161 -2.44 10.34 2.32
N SER A 162 -1.95 9.24 2.87
CA SER A 162 -1.72 8.02 2.11
C SER A 162 -2.98 7.19 2.09
N LEU A 163 -3.22 6.51 0.98
CA LEU A 163 -4.30 5.57 0.86
C LEU A 163 -3.71 4.16 0.86
N ASN A 164 -3.91 3.40 1.94
CA ASN A 164 -3.59 1.99 1.92
C ASN A 164 -4.77 1.27 1.29
N LEU A 165 -4.75 1.05 -0.01
CA LEU A 165 -5.77 0.29 -0.71
C LEU A 165 -5.51 -1.19 -0.53
N LYS A 166 -6.28 -1.80 0.36
CA LYS A 166 -6.54 -3.23 0.32
C LYS A 166 -8.05 -3.30 0.37
N ASP A 167 -8.73 -3.48 -0.76
CA ASP A 167 -10.13 -3.91 -0.74
C ASP A 167 -10.14 -5.40 -1.03
N THR A 168 -10.07 -6.18 0.04
CA THR A 168 -10.26 -7.62 -0.02
C THR A 168 -11.56 -7.94 0.70
N LEU A 169 -12.64 -8.04 -0.06
CA LEU A 169 -13.77 -8.84 0.36
C LEU A 169 -13.31 -10.30 0.38
N TYR A 170 -13.36 -10.93 1.55
CA TYR A 170 -13.09 -12.36 1.65
C TYR A 170 -14.26 -13.10 1.00
N TYR A 171 -14.06 -13.52 -0.25
CA TYR A 171 -15.09 -14.20 -1.03
C TYR A 171 -15.29 -15.63 -0.50
N ILE A 172 -16.23 -15.74 0.44
CA ILE A 172 -16.59 -17.00 1.09
C ILE A 172 -17.86 -17.54 0.44
N LYS A 173 -17.79 -18.77 -0.07
CA LYS A 173 -18.90 -19.47 -0.74
C LYS A 173 -19.01 -20.91 -0.23
N MET A 174 -19.47 -21.05 1.01
CA MET A 174 -19.63 -22.35 1.65
C MET A 174 -20.81 -23.14 1.07
N THR A 175 -20.69 -24.46 1.06
CA THR A 175 -21.76 -25.40 0.67
C THR A 175 -22.18 -26.34 1.81
N SER A 176 -21.43 -26.34 2.91
CA SER A 176 -21.76 -27.01 4.17
C SER A 176 -21.01 -26.32 5.32
N ASN A 177 -21.24 -26.75 6.58
CA ASN A 177 -20.50 -26.23 7.74
C ASN A 177 -18.99 -26.47 7.68
N THR A 178 -18.50 -27.35 6.80
CA THR A 178 -17.08 -27.73 6.72
C THR A 178 -16.51 -27.65 5.30
N ALA A 179 -17.25 -27.08 4.34
CA ALA A 179 -16.83 -26.99 2.95
C ALA A 179 -17.04 -25.58 2.36
N PRO A 180 -16.07 -25.04 1.61
CA PRO A 180 -14.77 -25.64 1.28
C PRO A 180 -13.78 -25.62 2.45
N SER A 181 -12.90 -26.62 2.53
CA SER A 181 -11.76 -26.59 3.47
C SER A 181 -10.84 -25.40 3.13
N PRO A 182 -10.26 -24.70 4.13
CA PRO A 182 -10.25 -24.99 5.57
C PRO A 182 -11.40 -24.34 6.37
N LEU A 183 -12.45 -23.84 5.70
CA LEU A 183 -13.50 -23.07 6.37
C LEU A 183 -14.41 -23.95 7.22
N VAL A 184 -14.68 -23.51 8.46
CA VAL A 184 -15.66 -24.15 9.34
C VAL A 184 -16.63 -23.13 9.90
N ALA A 185 -17.91 -23.26 9.55
CA ALA A 185 -19.00 -22.43 10.08
C ALA A 185 -19.68 -23.13 11.26
N SER A 186 -19.94 -22.38 12.32
CA SER A 186 -20.65 -22.87 13.50
C SER A 186 -21.50 -21.76 14.12
N ALA A 187 -22.48 -22.14 14.93
CA ALA A 187 -23.35 -21.21 15.63
C ALA A 187 -23.76 -21.78 16.99
N SER A 188 -24.22 -20.90 17.89
CA SER A 188 -24.73 -21.31 19.21
C SER A 188 -25.94 -22.24 19.12
N SER A 189 -26.76 -22.06 18.09
CA SER A 189 -27.93 -22.90 17.81
C SER A 189 -28.36 -22.71 16.35
N VAL A 190 -29.21 -23.62 15.86
CA VAL A 190 -29.82 -23.57 14.53
C VAL A 190 -31.30 -23.90 14.63
N ALA A 191 -32.15 -23.26 13.82
CA ALA A 191 -33.59 -23.52 13.80
C ALA A 191 -33.92 -24.95 13.34
N ASN A 192 -33.27 -25.39 12.26
CA ASN A 192 -33.43 -26.69 11.62
C ASN A 192 -32.30 -26.90 10.58
N THR A 193 -32.35 -28.02 9.87
CA THR A 193 -31.34 -28.41 8.86
C THR A 193 -31.30 -27.50 7.62
N SER A 194 -32.33 -26.71 7.37
CA SER A 194 -32.34 -25.74 6.27
C SER A 194 -31.64 -24.44 6.65
N ASN A 195 -31.54 -24.11 7.96
CA ASN A 195 -31.03 -22.82 8.46
C ASN A 195 -29.66 -22.91 9.15
N LEU A 196 -28.78 -23.77 8.64
CA LEU A 196 -27.47 -24.04 9.21
C LEU A 196 -26.53 -22.81 9.14
N ALA A 197 -25.51 -22.77 9.99
CA ALA A 197 -24.56 -21.66 10.09
C ALA A 197 -23.91 -21.29 8.74
N TRP A 198 -23.53 -22.27 7.93
CA TRP A 198 -22.90 -22.04 6.63
C TRP A 198 -23.77 -21.26 5.63
N LYS A 199 -25.10 -21.21 5.82
CA LYS A 199 -26.00 -20.42 4.97
C LYS A 199 -25.66 -18.93 5.02
N ALA A 200 -25.19 -18.41 6.15
CA ALA A 200 -24.72 -17.03 6.23
C ALA A 200 -23.40 -16.76 5.48
N PHE A 201 -22.75 -17.80 4.96
CA PHE A 201 -21.44 -17.76 4.32
C PHE A 201 -21.46 -18.40 2.91
N ASN A 202 -22.64 -18.63 2.33
CA ASN A 202 -22.77 -19.29 1.02
C ASN A 202 -22.79 -18.29 -0.17
N ASN A 203 -22.65 -16.99 0.12
CA ASN A 203 -22.80 -15.89 -0.83
C ASN A 203 -24.14 -15.91 -1.60
N SER A 204 -25.22 -16.30 -0.92
CA SER A 204 -26.58 -16.31 -1.42
C SER A 204 -27.51 -15.57 -0.47
N ASN A 205 -28.62 -15.04 -1.00
CA ASN A 205 -29.74 -14.50 -0.23
C ASN A 205 -31.00 -14.53 -1.10
N SER A 206 -31.61 -15.70 -1.23
CA SER A 206 -32.75 -15.94 -2.12
C SER A 206 -34.04 -15.25 -1.65
N THR A 207 -34.78 -14.65 -2.58
CA THR A 207 -36.16 -14.18 -2.34
C THR A 207 -37.19 -15.31 -2.34
N ASN A 208 -36.81 -16.49 -2.85
CA ASN A 208 -37.72 -17.62 -3.07
C ASN A 208 -37.41 -18.84 -2.18
N ASP A 209 -36.29 -18.82 -1.45
CA ASP A 209 -35.91 -19.86 -0.49
C ASP A 209 -35.85 -19.24 0.92
N SER A 210 -36.87 -19.51 1.71
CA SER A 210 -36.96 -19.07 3.10
C SER A 210 -35.85 -19.70 3.98
N GLY A 211 -35.26 -20.82 3.53
CA GLY A 211 -34.15 -21.51 4.18
C GLY A 211 -32.77 -20.90 3.91
N ASP A 212 -32.64 -19.93 3.00
CA ASP A 212 -31.35 -19.36 2.61
C ASP A 212 -30.84 -18.30 3.60
N ILE A 213 -30.68 -18.73 4.85
CA ILE A 213 -30.39 -17.89 6.02
C ILE A 213 -29.81 -18.77 7.12
N TRP A 214 -28.89 -18.25 7.93
CA TRP A 214 -28.71 -18.80 9.28
C TRP A 214 -29.80 -18.26 10.21
N ALA A 215 -30.48 -19.15 10.94
CA ALA A 215 -31.42 -18.79 11.98
C ALA A 215 -31.12 -19.56 13.26
N SER A 216 -31.16 -18.90 14.42
CA SER A 216 -31.06 -19.54 15.74
C SER A 216 -32.24 -20.49 16.01
N LEU A 217 -32.23 -21.20 17.14
CA LEU A 217 -33.41 -21.92 17.61
C LEU A 217 -34.60 -20.96 17.83
N LEU A 218 -35.84 -21.47 17.72
CA LEU A 218 -37.05 -20.71 18.00
C LEU A 218 -37.04 -20.18 19.46
N ASN A 219 -37.54 -18.96 19.64
CA ASN A 219 -37.56 -18.19 20.89
C ASN A 219 -36.17 -17.90 21.47
N THR A 220 -35.14 -17.90 20.62
CA THR A 220 -33.77 -17.52 20.98
C THR A 220 -33.43 -16.18 20.32
N THR A 221 -33.32 -15.12 21.13
CA THR A 221 -33.12 -13.73 20.66
C THR A 221 -31.69 -13.21 20.84
N ASN A 222 -30.79 -14.08 21.30
CA ASN A 222 -29.36 -13.86 21.44
C ASN A 222 -28.61 -15.11 20.99
N GLY A 223 -27.31 -14.98 20.72
CA GLY A 223 -26.53 -16.13 20.28
C GLY A 223 -25.26 -15.70 19.57
N TRP A 224 -24.60 -16.65 18.91
CA TRP A 224 -23.43 -16.34 18.11
C TRP A 224 -23.39 -17.14 16.81
N LEU A 225 -22.79 -16.53 15.79
CA LEU A 225 -22.44 -17.11 14.50
C LEU A 225 -20.95 -16.91 14.27
N GLN A 226 -20.26 -17.96 13.84
CA GLN A 226 -18.81 -17.99 13.74
C GLN A 226 -18.33 -18.60 12.42
N LEU A 227 -17.19 -18.08 11.97
CA LEU A 227 -16.37 -18.70 10.94
C LEU A 227 -14.94 -18.93 11.47
N ASP A 228 -14.48 -20.18 11.41
CA ASP A 228 -13.05 -20.52 11.41
C ASP A 228 -12.54 -20.41 9.97
N ILE A 229 -11.59 -19.51 9.73
CA ILE A 229 -11.00 -19.32 8.40
C ILE A 229 -9.85 -20.31 8.15
N GLY A 230 -9.41 -21.05 9.18
CA GLY A 230 -8.28 -21.99 9.13
C GLY A 230 -6.91 -21.33 9.26
N VAL A 231 -6.79 -20.05 8.91
CA VAL A 231 -5.58 -19.25 9.03
C VAL A 231 -5.88 -17.85 9.56
N LYS A 232 -4.88 -17.22 10.20
CA LYS A 232 -5.01 -15.83 10.63
C LYS A 232 -5.26 -14.93 9.44
N THR A 233 -6.40 -14.26 9.44
CA THR A 233 -6.87 -13.40 8.36
C THR A 233 -7.02 -11.99 8.89
N LYS A 234 -6.72 -10.97 8.09
CA LYS A 234 -6.79 -9.57 8.53
C LYS A 234 -8.16 -8.99 8.20
N VAL A 235 -8.91 -8.51 9.18
CA VAL A 235 -10.24 -7.92 8.97
C VAL A 235 -10.25 -6.54 9.63
N ASN A 236 -10.77 -5.55 8.92
CA ASN A 236 -10.99 -4.21 9.46
C ASN A 236 -12.43 -3.71 9.26
N SER A 237 -13.29 -4.51 8.63
CA SER A 237 -14.71 -4.25 8.52
C SER A 237 -15.47 -5.54 8.21
N PHE A 238 -16.78 -5.52 8.43
CA PHE A 238 -17.65 -6.65 8.10
C PHE A 238 -19.00 -6.14 7.64
N LYS A 239 -19.72 -6.96 6.88
CA LYS A 239 -21.07 -6.67 6.41
C LYS A 239 -22.05 -7.69 6.97
N ILE A 240 -23.23 -7.20 7.33
CA ILE A 240 -24.38 -8.05 7.67
C ILE A 240 -25.47 -7.74 6.66
N THR A 241 -26.02 -8.79 6.05
CA THR A 241 -27.19 -8.69 5.17
C THR A 241 -28.39 -9.33 5.85
N SER A 242 -29.51 -8.60 5.87
CA SER A 242 -30.80 -9.12 6.32
C SER A 242 -31.42 -10.05 5.28
N ARG A 243 -32.40 -10.85 5.70
CA ARG A 243 -33.10 -11.80 4.84
C ARG A 243 -33.76 -11.11 3.63
N ALA A 244 -33.65 -11.71 2.45
CA ALA A 244 -34.32 -11.24 1.24
C ALA A 244 -35.75 -11.77 1.06
N TYR A 245 -36.09 -12.91 1.67
CA TYR A 245 -37.43 -13.49 1.64
C TYR A 245 -38.47 -12.56 2.32
N THR A 246 -39.50 -12.13 1.58
CA THR A 246 -40.44 -11.07 1.99
C THR A 246 -41.85 -11.56 2.35
N ASN A 247 -42.13 -12.86 2.34
CA ASN A 247 -43.47 -13.37 2.71
C ASN A 247 -43.72 -13.33 4.24
N ASP A 248 -42.72 -12.94 5.03
CA ASP A 248 -42.86 -12.59 6.44
C ASP A 248 -42.03 -11.32 6.74
N ILE A 249 -42.21 -10.76 7.93
CA ILE A 249 -41.47 -9.56 8.38
C ILE A 249 -40.20 -9.90 9.16
N ASN A 250 -39.74 -11.15 9.16
CA ASN A 250 -38.61 -11.56 10.00
C ASN A 250 -37.30 -10.90 9.58
N TYR A 251 -37.19 -10.42 8.33
CA TYR A 251 -36.07 -9.58 7.90
C TYR A 251 -35.91 -8.31 8.75
N THR A 252 -37.01 -7.76 9.29
CA THR A 252 -36.96 -6.58 10.17
C THR A 252 -36.84 -6.98 11.64
N THR A 253 -37.67 -7.91 12.13
CA THR A 253 -37.74 -8.21 13.57
C THR A 253 -36.66 -9.16 14.09
N CYS A 254 -36.14 -10.06 13.25
CA CYS A 254 -35.15 -11.08 13.66
C CYS A 254 -33.70 -10.70 13.30
N SER A 255 -33.50 -9.57 12.60
CA SER A 255 -32.15 -9.06 12.31
C SER A 255 -31.46 -8.53 13.58
N PRO A 256 -30.13 -8.65 13.70
CA PRO A 256 -29.38 -8.21 14.89
C PRO A 256 -29.57 -6.72 15.20
N LYS A 257 -29.88 -6.40 16.47
CA LYS A 257 -30.02 -5.02 16.97
C LYS A 257 -28.81 -4.57 17.78
N THR A 258 -28.36 -5.42 18.70
CA THR A 258 -27.19 -5.16 19.56
C THR A 258 -26.28 -6.36 19.50
N PHE A 259 -25.03 -6.14 19.13
CA PHE A 259 -24.07 -7.22 18.93
C PHE A 259 -22.62 -6.73 19.06
N VAL A 260 -21.73 -7.68 19.24
CA VAL A 260 -20.28 -7.46 19.17
C VAL A 260 -19.68 -8.37 18.10
N MET A 261 -18.68 -7.84 17.39
CA MET A 261 -17.78 -8.67 16.60
C MET A 261 -16.62 -9.09 17.50
N GLN A 262 -16.26 -10.36 17.46
CA GLN A 262 -15.19 -10.92 18.28
C GLN A 262 -14.18 -11.65 17.41
N GLY A 263 -12.91 -11.62 17.84
CA GLY A 263 -11.81 -12.36 17.25
C GLY A 263 -11.20 -13.35 18.23
N SER A 264 -10.69 -14.46 17.72
CA SER A 264 -9.96 -15.46 18.50
C SER A 264 -8.87 -16.14 17.66
N ASP A 265 -7.77 -16.52 18.31
CA ASP A 265 -6.69 -17.31 17.71
C ASP A 265 -6.88 -18.82 17.92
N ASP A 266 -7.57 -19.23 18.98
CA ASP A 266 -7.66 -20.61 19.46
C ASP A 266 -9.09 -21.18 19.43
N GLY A 267 -10.10 -20.36 19.14
CA GLY A 267 -11.50 -20.76 19.14
C GLY A 267 -12.09 -20.96 20.54
N ILE A 268 -11.36 -20.58 21.59
CA ILE A 268 -11.74 -20.74 23.00
C ILE A 268 -11.83 -19.36 23.66
N ASN A 269 -10.79 -18.55 23.52
CA ASN A 269 -10.66 -17.22 24.11
C ASN A 269 -11.01 -16.15 23.07
N TYR A 270 -12.04 -15.36 23.34
CA TYR A 270 -12.55 -14.34 22.41
C TYR A 270 -12.38 -12.93 22.95
N PHE A 271 -11.95 -12.02 22.08
CA PHE A 271 -11.83 -10.59 22.36
C PHE A 271 -12.85 -9.80 21.55
N ASP A 272 -13.55 -8.87 22.19
CA ASP A 272 -14.43 -7.93 21.49
C ASP A 272 -13.60 -6.96 20.65
N ILE A 273 -13.80 -6.97 19.33
CA ILE A 273 -13.12 -6.08 18.38
C ILE A 273 -14.04 -4.98 17.84
N SER A 274 -15.36 -5.09 18.08
CA SER A 274 -16.32 -4.01 17.87
C SER A 274 -17.57 -4.18 18.74
N ARG A 275 -18.25 -3.07 19.03
CA ARG A 275 -19.53 -3.02 19.74
C ARG A 275 -20.52 -2.14 19.00
N ILE A 276 -21.67 -2.71 18.65
CA ILE A 276 -22.70 -2.07 17.85
C ILE A 276 -24.03 -2.16 18.62
N PHE A 277 -24.77 -1.06 18.65
CA PHE A 277 -26.01 -0.91 19.39
C PHE A 277 -27.07 -0.26 18.50
N ASN A 278 -28.34 -0.56 18.77
CA ASN A 278 -29.50 0.12 18.16
C ASN A 278 -29.56 0.04 16.63
N GLU A 279 -29.12 -1.08 16.03
CA GLU A 279 -29.34 -1.34 14.61
C GLU A 279 -30.79 -1.77 14.36
N THR A 280 -31.67 -0.79 14.17
CA THR A 280 -33.12 -0.98 13.96
C THR A 280 -33.51 -0.84 12.49
N ASP A 281 -34.79 -1.08 12.19
CA ASP A 281 -35.45 -0.75 10.91
C ASP A 281 -34.87 -1.42 9.65
N TRP A 282 -34.30 -2.61 9.82
CA TRP A 282 -33.77 -3.42 8.72
C TRP A 282 -34.82 -3.62 7.62
N LYS A 283 -34.45 -3.32 6.37
CA LYS A 283 -35.24 -3.62 5.18
C LYS A 283 -34.87 -5.00 4.64
N ALA A 284 -35.75 -5.58 3.83
CA ALA A 284 -35.44 -6.85 3.17
C ALA A 284 -34.21 -6.71 2.26
N ASN A 285 -33.30 -7.68 2.33
CA ASN A 285 -32.04 -7.70 1.58
C ASN A 285 -31.13 -6.48 1.81
N GLU A 286 -31.31 -5.75 2.92
CA GLU A 286 -30.46 -4.63 3.28
C GLU A 286 -29.10 -5.14 3.74
N THR A 287 -28.02 -4.58 3.20
CA THR A 287 -26.66 -4.85 3.64
C THR A 287 -26.10 -3.63 4.36
N ARG A 288 -25.65 -3.80 5.61
CA ARG A 288 -24.97 -2.76 6.39
C ARG A 288 -23.49 -3.10 6.54
N LEU A 289 -22.64 -2.10 6.33
CA LEU A 289 -21.19 -2.17 6.52
C LEU A 289 -20.80 -1.60 7.88
N PHE A 290 -20.00 -2.35 8.64
CA PHE A 290 -19.48 -1.95 9.94
C PHE A 290 -17.96 -1.91 9.89
N THR A 291 -17.38 -0.73 10.10
CA THR A 291 -15.93 -0.54 10.16
C THR A 291 -15.41 -0.79 11.58
N LEU A 292 -14.31 -1.52 11.70
CA LEU A 292 -13.60 -1.77 12.95
C LEU A 292 -12.64 -0.62 13.24
N LYS A 293 -12.32 -0.40 14.53
CA LYS A 293 -11.40 0.67 14.94
C LYS A 293 -9.96 0.46 14.50
N SER A 294 -9.60 -0.79 14.22
CA SER A 294 -8.25 -1.20 13.82
C SER A 294 -8.35 -2.40 12.88
N GLN A 295 -7.24 -2.74 12.22
CA GLN A 295 -7.11 -4.02 11.54
C GLN A 295 -6.79 -5.10 12.57
N TYR A 296 -7.64 -6.11 12.66
CA TYR A 296 -7.47 -7.25 13.55
C TYR A 296 -7.09 -8.49 12.77
N SER A 297 -6.15 -9.29 13.27
CA SER A 297 -5.72 -10.53 12.61
C SER A 297 -6.00 -11.75 13.48
N TYR A 298 -7.06 -12.48 13.14
CA TYR A 298 -7.52 -13.65 13.89
C TYR A 298 -7.84 -14.81 12.94
N ARG A 299 -7.83 -16.03 13.48
CA ARG A 299 -8.28 -17.23 12.75
C ARG A 299 -9.80 -17.39 12.81
N TYR A 300 -10.37 -17.08 13.97
CA TYR A 300 -11.81 -17.18 14.22
C TYR A 300 -12.42 -15.79 14.30
N TYR A 301 -13.53 -15.60 13.59
CA TYR A 301 -14.38 -14.42 13.72
C TYR A 301 -15.78 -14.84 14.14
N ARG A 302 -16.31 -14.19 15.18
CA ARG A 302 -17.61 -14.52 15.79
C ARG A 302 -18.44 -13.26 15.97
N LEU A 303 -19.62 -13.24 15.35
CA LEU A 303 -20.65 -12.26 15.66
C LEU A 303 -21.46 -12.76 16.85
N LYS A 304 -21.41 -12.06 17.98
CA LYS A 304 -22.21 -12.37 19.17
C LYS A 304 -23.33 -11.35 19.31
N VAL A 305 -24.56 -11.82 19.12
CA VAL A 305 -25.78 -11.02 19.17
C VAL A 305 -26.38 -11.09 20.57
N PHE A 306 -26.70 -9.93 21.14
CA PHE A 306 -27.35 -9.79 22.44
C PHE A 306 -28.85 -9.59 22.32
N THR A 307 -29.30 -8.84 21.31
CA THR A 307 -30.73 -8.58 21.06
C THR A 307 -31.03 -8.44 19.57
N VAL A 308 -32.29 -8.70 19.21
CA VAL A 308 -32.90 -8.46 17.90
C VAL A 308 -34.03 -7.44 18.00
N ASN A 309 -34.64 -7.09 16.87
CA ASN A 309 -35.67 -6.06 16.75
C ASN A 309 -37.10 -6.55 17.07
N GLY A 310 -37.24 -7.41 18.10
CA GLY A 310 -38.53 -7.88 18.63
C GLY A 310 -39.05 -9.22 18.06
N GLY A 311 -38.26 -9.90 17.24
CA GLY A 311 -38.58 -11.24 16.73
C GLY A 311 -38.21 -12.38 17.69
N SER A 312 -38.51 -13.62 17.29
CA SER A 312 -38.25 -14.84 18.08
C SER A 312 -36.99 -15.61 17.66
N TYR A 313 -36.17 -15.03 16.77
CA TYR A 313 -34.96 -15.63 16.26
C TYR A 313 -33.87 -14.57 16.13
N VAL A 314 -32.61 -15.01 16.08
CA VAL A 314 -31.52 -14.29 15.41
C VAL A 314 -31.42 -14.82 13.98
N MET A 315 -31.54 -13.95 12.99
CA MET A 315 -31.41 -14.30 11.57
C MET A 315 -30.36 -13.46 10.87
N ILE A 316 -29.48 -14.10 10.08
CA ILE A 316 -28.45 -13.43 9.28
C ILE A 316 -28.37 -14.12 7.92
N ALA A 317 -28.55 -13.36 6.85
CA ALA A 317 -28.49 -13.90 5.48
C ALA A 317 -27.07 -13.98 4.99
N LYS A 318 -26.29 -12.93 5.24
CA LYS A 318 -24.87 -12.92 4.94
C LYS A 318 -24.10 -12.29 6.08
N LEU A 319 -22.98 -12.90 6.44
CA LEU A 319 -21.94 -12.30 7.24
C LEU A 319 -20.65 -12.32 6.42
N GLU A 320 -20.22 -11.15 5.96
CA GLU A 320 -19.05 -11.02 5.10
C GLU A 320 -17.94 -10.28 5.83
N PHE A 321 -16.70 -10.71 5.63
CA PHE A 321 -15.53 -10.05 6.21
C PHE A 321 -14.78 -9.29 5.12
N CYS A 322 -14.33 -8.09 5.48
CA CYS A 322 -13.57 -7.24 4.58
C CYS A 322 -12.29 -6.77 5.26
N ASN A 323 -11.24 -6.68 4.47
CA ASN A 323 -10.14 -5.78 4.72
C ASN A 323 -10.28 -4.66 3.69
N LEU A 324 -10.81 -3.51 4.09
CA LEU A 324 -10.98 -2.32 3.25
C LEU A 324 -9.76 -1.40 3.34
N GLY A 325 -9.60 -0.52 2.36
CA GLY A 325 -8.51 0.44 2.41
C GLY A 325 -8.69 1.44 3.55
N PHE A 326 -7.58 1.91 4.12
CA PHE A 326 -7.58 2.96 5.15
C PHE A 326 -6.77 4.17 4.70
N ILE A 327 -7.21 5.35 5.14
CA ILE A 327 -6.55 6.63 4.89
C ILE A 327 -5.69 6.95 6.12
N ASN A 328 -4.37 7.08 5.94
CA ASN A 328 -3.48 7.55 7.00
C ASN A 328 -3.09 8.99 6.74
N GLU A 329 -3.23 9.85 7.74
CA GLU A 329 -2.67 11.20 7.70
C GLU A 329 -1.13 11.13 7.74
N ILE A 330 -0.51 11.87 6.84
CA ILE A 330 0.94 11.97 6.67
C ILE A 330 1.35 13.36 7.15
N HIS A 331 2.32 13.39 8.07
CA HIS A 331 2.80 14.58 8.76
C HIS A 331 3.17 15.75 7.83
N SER A 332 3.73 15.46 6.65
CA SER A 332 4.12 16.51 5.70
C SER A 332 4.08 16.05 4.24
N SER A 333 3.74 16.98 3.35
CA SER A 333 3.85 16.79 1.90
C SER A 333 5.33 16.90 1.49
N SER A 334 6.07 15.78 1.53
CA SER A 334 7.46 15.73 1.07
C SER A 334 7.63 14.64 0.01
N LEU A 335 8.62 14.79 -0.87
CA LEU A 335 8.96 13.77 -1.86
C LEU A 335 9.26 12.42 -1.18
N ASN A 336 10.01 12.42 -0.07
CA ASN A 336 10.30 11.20 0.70
C ASN A 336 9.03 10.51 1.21
N ASN A 337 8.05 11.28 1.72
CA ASN A 337 6.78 10.73 2.16
C ASN A 337 5.92 10.24 0.99
N PHE A 338 5.91 10.95 -0.13
CA PHE A 338 5.24 10.49 -1.35
C PHE A 338 5.82 9.17 -1.85
N ILE A 339 7.14 9.02 -1.78
CA ILE A 339 7.81 7.78 -2.17
C ILE A 339 7.46 6.63 -1.21
N LYS A 340 7.48 6.90 0.10
CA LYS A 340 7.27 5.87 1.12
C LYS A 340 5.81 5.46 1.26
N TYR A 341 4.88 6.39 1.10
CA TYR A 341 3.45 6.20 1.40
C TYR A 341 2.52 6.49 0.21
N GLY A 342 3.06 6.83 -0.95
CA GLY A 342 2.28 7.03 -2.16
C GLY A 342 1.55 5.75 -2.56
N THR A 343 0.35 5.89 -3.09
CA THR A 343 -0.52 4.79 -3.48
C THR A 343 -0.45 4.60 -4.99
N ASN A 344 -0.16 3.38 -5.46
CA ASN A 344 -0.14 3.12 -6.89
C ASN A 344 -1.56 3.25 -7.49
N VAL A 345 -1.70 3.97 -8.61
CA VAL A 345 -2.95 4.18 -9.35
C VAL A 345 -3.57 2.85 -9.81
N TYR A 346 -2.75 1.82 -10.03
CA TYR A 346 -3.18 0.49 -10.47
C TYR A 346 -3.51 -0.46 -9.30
N ASP A 347 -3.16 -0.13 -8.06
CA ASP A 347 -3.43 -0.96 -6.86
C ASP A 347 -4.84 -0.72 -6.26
N GLY A 348 -5.70 0.06 -6.92
CA GLY A 348 -7.15 -0.16 -6.90
C GLY A 348 -7.98 0.62 -5.89
N LEU A 349 -8.71 1.63 -6.36
CA LEU A 349 -10.18 1.74 -6.27
C LEU A 349 -10.60 2.81 -7.30
N PRO A 350 -11.73 2.66 -8.01
CA PRO A 350 -12.37 3.81 -8.62
C PRO A 350 -12.68 4.84 -7.50
N ILE A 351 -12.43 6.11 -7.77
CA ILE A 351 -12.59 7.27 -6.83
C ILE A 351 -14.06 7.47 -6.37
N ASN A 352 -14.95 6.51 -6.65
CA ASN A 352 -16.38 6.54 -6.34
C ASN A 352 -16.77 5.77 -5.07
N VAL A 353 -15.82 5.30 -4.25
CA VAL A 353 -16.12 4.64 -2.96
C VAL A 353 -16.07 5.64 -1.81
N VAL A 354 -17.16 5.73 -1.03
CA VAL A 354 -17.22 6.53 0.18
C VAL A 354 -16.46 5.81 1.31
N ILE A 355 -15.30 6.33 1.69
CA ILE A 355 -14.54 5.85 2.86
C ILE A 355 -15.02 6.62 4.09
N ASN A 356 -15.89 6.00 4.89
CA ASN A 356 -16.38 6.58 6.14
C ASN A 356 -15.33 6.43 7.24
N ASN A 357 -14.48 7.44 7.43
CA ASN A 357 -13.59 7.52 8.59
C ASN A 357 -14.32 8.17 9.77
N LYS A 358 -15.16 7.41 10.50
CA LYS A 358 -15.79 7.91 11.73
C LYS A 358 -14.81 7.81 12.90
N ASN A 359 -13.88 8.76 12.96
CA ASN A 359 -13.11 8.99 14.17
C ASN A 359 -14.00 9.76 15.16
N TYR A 360 -14.57 9.06 16.14
CA TYR A 360 -15.13 9.74 17.31
C TYR A 360 -13.94 10.24 18.14
N ILE A 361 -13.68 11.54 18.02
CA ILE A 361 -12.63 12.23 18.78
C ILE A 361 -13.14 12.39 20.21
N LEU A 362 -12.46 11.75 21.14
CA LEU A 362 -12.35 12.23 22.51
C LEU A 362 -10.87 12.21 22.87
N GLN A 363 -10.10 13.21 22.42
CA GLN A 363 -8.86 13.68 23.04
C GLN A 363 -8.18 14.79 22.24
N ASP A 364 -7.56 15.73 22.97
CA ASP A 364 -6.93 16.96 22.47
C ASP A 364 -5.48 16.78 21.97
N GLU A 365 -4.92 15.57 21.99
CA GLU A 365 -3.51 15.33 21.60
C GLU A 365 -3.33 14.11 20.70
N VAL A 366 -2.63 14.31 19.57
CA VAL A 366 -2.22 13.29 18.60
C VAL A 366 -0.70 13.10 18.72
N SER A 367 -0.20 11.86 18.58
CA SER A 367 1.25 11.57 18.67
C SER A 367 1.75 10.69 17.53
N GLU A 368 2.99 10.89 17.11
CA GLU A 368 3.67 10.12 16.05
C GLU A 368 4.04 8.70 16.54
N ASN A 369 3.81 7.70 15.69
CA ASN A 369 4.29 6.34 15.92
C ASN A 369 5.72 6.13 15.37
N THR A 370 6.30 4.95 15.60
CA THR A 370 7.66 4.61 15.11
C THR A 370 7.82 4.67 13.59
N ASP A 371 6.70 4.64 12.87
CA ASP A 371 6.65 4.68 11.41
C ASP A 371 6.37 6.08 10.86
N GLY A 372 6.31 7.11 11.70
CA GLY A 372 6.07 8.49 11.29
C GLY A 372 4.61 8.84 10.97
N LEU A 373 3.67 7.96 11.33
CA LEU A 373 2.23 8.17 11.15
C LEU A 373 1.64 8.81 12.40
N TRP A 374 0.70 9.73 12.20
CA TRP A 374 -0.06 10.32 13.30
C TRP A 374 -1.08 9.31 13.83
N THR A 375 -1.00 9.00 15.12
CA THR A 375 -1.86 8.01 15.79
C THR A 375 -2.57 8.62 16.99
N THR A 376 -3.77 8.12 17.28
CA THR A 376 -4.45 8.39 18.55
C THR A 376 -3.87 7.48 19.63
N LYS A 377 -3.77 7.99 20.87
CA LYS A 377 -3.02 7.49 22.03
C LYS A 377 -3.53 6.13 22.59
N LEU A 378 -3.66 5.10 21.75
CA LEU A 378 -4.16 3.75 22.12
C LEU A 378 -3.04 2.70 22.24
N ASP A 379 -1.88 2.92 21.62
CA ASP A 379 -0.77 1.95 21.60
C ASP A 379 0.21 2.07 22.79
N ARG A 380 -0.13 2.86 23.81
CA ARG A 380 0.68 3.00 25.04
C ARG A 380 -0.15 2.64 26.26
N LYS A 381 0.38 1.78 27.13
CA LYS A 381 -0.20 1.48 28.45
C LYS A 381 -0.43 2.80 29.18
N PRO A 382 -1.63 3.09 29.74
CA PRO A 382 -1.86 4.33 30.47
C PRO A 382 -0.84 4.46 31.61
N LEU A 383 -0.10 5.56 31.64
CA LEU A 383 0.98 5.77 32.62
C LEU A 383 0.47 6.05 34.03
N SER A 384 -0.81 6.41 34.19
CA SER A 384 -1.54 6.40 35.46
C SER A 384 -3.00 6.76 35.21
N ILE A 385 -3.91 6.18 36.00
CA ILE A 385 -5.28 6.66 36.13
C ILE A 385 -5.34 7.44 37.45
N SER A 386 -5.82 8.68 37.43
CA SER A 386 -6.14 9.44 38.64
C SER A 386 -7.64 9.67 38.65
N PHE A 387 -8.28 9.33 39.76
CA PHE A 387 -9.65 9.71 40.05
C PHE A 387 -9.62 10.96 40.92
N ASN A 388 -10.25 12.03 40.44
CA ASN A 388 -10.63 13.16 41.29
C ASN A 388 -11.96 12.86 41.96
#